data_AF-A0AAV2YY22-F1
#
_entry.id   AF-A0AAV2YY22-F1
#
_cell.length_a   1.000
_cell.length_b   1.000
_cell.length_c   1.000
_cell.angle_alpha   90.00
_cell.angle_beta   90.00
_cell.angle_gamma   90.00
#
_symmetry.space_group_name_H-M   'P 1'
#
loop_
_entity.id
_entity.type
_entity.pdbx_description
1 polymer ?
#
loop_
_entity_poly.entity_id
_entity_poly.type
_entity_poly.pdbx_seq_one_letter_code
_entity_poly.pdbx_strand_id
1 'polypeptide(L)'
;MRLSPWSVKHGQTTQVWHATVHGIGAITDVLDGGACKRRFDTLLIAFRKAELASLRASGSEEAYAEREQLLTDIEQTLGDFTDLKQQKTAQEAKMVQQRAKATAQIIESAMTNPEAEASQAQTQMLLTLL
;
A
#
# COMPACT_ATOMS: atom_id res chain seq x y z
N MET A 1 -4.13 -52.15 20.75
CA MET A 1 -4.66 -51.66 19.46
C MET A 1 -5.10 -50.23 19.66
N ARG A 2 -4.57 -49.25 18.91
CA ARG A 2 -5.06 -47.86 19.00
C ARG A 2 -6.39 -47.78 18.24
N LEU A 3 -7.46 -47.45 18.95
CA LEU A 3 -8.73 -47.13 18.32
C LEU A 3 -8.64 -45.71 17.77
N SER A 4 -8.90 -45.56 16.47
CA SER A 4 -8.92 -44.26 15.78
C SER A 4 -10.31 -44.03 15.20
N PRO A 5 -11.30 -43.59 16.01
CA PRO A 5 -12.68 -43.37 15.57
C PRO A 5 -12.85 -42.49 14.32
N TRP A 6 -11.87 -41.62 14.04
CA TRP A 6 -11.86 -40.72 12.89
C TRP A 6 -11.39 -41.38 11.58
N SER A 7 -10.81 -42.58 11.61
CA SER A 7 -10.25 -43.25 10.43
C SER A 7 -11.01 -44.49 10.00
N VAL A 8 -12.20 -44.73 10.56
CA VAL A 8 -13.01 -45.91 10.26
C VAL A 8 -14.05 -45.64 9.18
N LYS A 9 -14.50 -46.69 8.50
CA LYS A 9 -15.47 -46.59 7.40
C LYS A 9 -16.79 -46.00 7.89
N HIS A 10 -17.50 -45.33 6.98
CA HIS A 10 -18.85 -44.81 7.22
C HIS A 10 -19.76 -45.94 7.75
N GLY A 11 -20.53 -45.64 8.81
CA GLY A 11 -21.37 -46.62 9.50
C GLY A 11 -20.70 -47.36 10.67
N GLN A 12 -19.37 -47.33 10.81
CA GLN A 12 -18.65 -47.96 11.94
C GLN A 12 -18.24 -46.97 13.03
N THR A 13 -18.30 -45.67 12.73
CA THR A 13 -17.82 -44.59 13.61
C THR A 13 -18.43 -44.64 15.01
N THR A 14 -19.75 -44.84 15.12
CA THR A 14 -20.45 -44.88 16.42
C THR A 14 -19.93 -46.00 17.33
N GLN A 15 -19.80 -47.21 16.79
CA GLN A 15 -19.31 -48.37 17.55
C GLN A 15 -17.89 -48.13 18.07
N VAL A 16 -17.04 -47.52 17.26
CA VAL A 16 -15.64 -47.27 17.61
C VAL A 16 -15.51 -46.17 18.66
N TRP A 17 -16.40 -45.17 18.67
CA TRP A 17 -16.48 -44.19 19.76
C TRP A 17 -16.92 -44.83 21.09
N HIS A 18 -17.87 -45.75 21.07
CA HIS A 18 -18.23 -46.51 22.28
C HIS A 18 -17.05 -47.35 22.79
N ALA A 19 -16.37 -48.08 21.90
CA ALA A 19 -15.19 -48.85 22.25
C ALA A 19 -14.05 -47.95 22.79
N THR A 20 -13.91 -46.74 22.25
CA THR A 20 -12.93 -45.76 22.72
C THR A 20 -13.22 -45.35 24.16
N VAL A 21 -14.48 -45.01 24.48
CA VAL A 21 -14.92 -44.70 25.84
C VAL A 21 -14.62 -45.83 26.81
N HIS A 22 -14.96 -47.07 26.46
CA HIS A 22 -14.61 -48.21 27.30
C HIS A 22 -13.11 -48.34 27.55
N GLY A 23 -12.29 -48.03 26.53
CA GLY A 23 -10.82 -48.05 26.66
C GLY A 23 -10.25 -46.92 27.52
N ILE A 24 -10.94 -45.77 27.62
CA ILE A 24 -10.47 -44.59 28.38
C ILE A 24 -11.26 -44.34 29.68
N GLY A 25 -12.24 -45.19 30.01
CA GLY A 25 -13.19 -44.98 31.11
C GLY A 25 -12.56 -44.90 32.51
N ALA A 26 -11.31 -45.35 32.68
CA ALA A 26 -10.55 -45.14 33.92
C ALA A 26 -10.05 -43.69 34.10
N ILE A 27 -10.04 -42.89 33.03
CA ILE A 27 -9.41 -41.57 32.96
C ILE A 27 -10.47 -40.48 32.69
N THR A 28 -11.67 -40.86 32.24
CA THR A 28 -12.76 -39.93 31.95
C THR A 28 -14.05 -40.36 32.60
N ASP A 29 -14.80 -39.35 33.04
CA ASP A 29 -16.19 -39.39 33.47
C ASP A 29 -17.18 -39.64 32.33
N VAL A 30 -16.72 -39.62 31.08
CA VAL A 30 -17.57 -39.80 29.91
C VAL A 30 -17.86 -41.27 29.68
N LEU A 31 -19.10 -41.69 29.92
CA LEU A 31 -19.56 -43.07 29.76
C LEU A 31 -20.25 -43.35 28.41
N ASP A 32 -20.50 -42.32 27.61
CA ASP A 32 -21.18 -42.41 26.32
C ASP A 32 -20.25 -42.08 25.14
N GLY A 33 -20.24 -42.94 24.12
CA GLY A 33 -19.45 -42.76 22.90
C GLY A 33 -19.82 -41.48 22.14
N GLY A 34 -21.10 -41.12 22.13
CA GLY A 34 -21.56 -39.87 21.52
C GLY A 34 -21.03 -38.63 22.26
N ALA A 35 -21.07 -38.64 23.58
CA ALA A 35 -20.50 -37.59 24.42
C ALA A 35 -18.97 -37.48 24.25
N CYS A 36 -18.26 -38.61 24.12
CA CYS A 36 -16.84 -38.64 23.86
C CYS A 36 -16.49 -38.03 22.50
N LYS A 37 -17.25 -38.37 21.46
CA LYS A 37 -17.12 -37.74 20.13
C LYS A 37 -17.31 -36.23 20.22
N ARG A 38 -18.38 -35.75 20.88
CA ARG A 38 -18.64 -34.30 21.01
C ARG A 38 -17.51 -33.56 21.74
N ARG A 39 -16.97 -34.17 22.80
CA ARG A 39 -15.83 -33.61 23.55
C ARG A 39 -14.57 -33.58 22.69
N PHE A 40 -14.29 -34.65 21.94
CA PHE A 40 -13.20 -34.69 20.97
C PHE A 40 -13.35 -33.60 19.90
N ASP A 41 -14.54 -33.46 19.30
CA ASP A 41 -14.80 -32.44 18.28
C ASP A 41 -14.57 -31.02 18.84
N THR A 42 -14.99 -30.77 20.07
CA THR A 42 -14.79 -29.49 20.77
C THR A 42 -13.31 -29.20 21.01
N LEU A 43 -12.55 -30.20 21.49
CA LEU A 43 -11.11 -30.09 21.70
C LEU A 43 -10.36 -29.85 20.38
N LEU A 44 -10.76 -30.54 19.31
CA LEU A 44 -10.17 -30.36 17.99
C LEU A 44 -10.44 -28.95 17.42
N ILE A 45 -11.65 -28.42 17.61
CA ILE A 45 -11.97 -27.04 17.23
C ILE A 45 -11.13 -26.05 18.04
N ALA A 46 -11.01 -26.24 19.36
CA ALA A 46 -10.21 -25.38 20.22
C ALA A 46 -8.73 -25.42 19.83
N PHE A 47 -8.18 -26.60 19.58
CA PHE A 47 -6.81 -26.80 19.11
C PHE A 47 -6.56 -26.06 17.79
N ARG A 48 -7.41 -26.27 16.78
CA ARG A 48 -7.27 -25.59 15.48
C ARG A 48 -7.38 -24.07 15.60
N LYS A 49 -8.25 -23.56 16.48
CA LYS A 49 -8.34 -22.12 16.76
C LYS A 49 -7.06 -21.59 17.41
N ALA A 50 -6.50 -22.33 18.36
CA ALA A 50 -5.24 -21.98 19.03
C ALA A 50 -4.04 -22.05 18.07
N GLU A 51 -3.97 -23.09 17.24
CA GLU A 51 -2.96 -23.25 16.19
C GLU A 51 -3.02 -22.10 15.18
N LEU A 52 -4.22 -21.73 14.73
CA LEU A 52 -4.42 -20.64 13.80
C LEU A 52 -4.17 -19.26 14.43
N ALA A 53 -4.47 -19.08 15.72
CA ALA A 53 -4.06 -17.90 16.48
C ALA A 53 -2.53 -17.84 16.66
N SER A 54 -1.89 -18.97 16.91
CA SER A 54 -0.44 -19.09 16.98
C SER A 54 0.21 -18.75 15.65
N LEU A 55 -0.29 -19.26 14.52
CA LEU A 55 0.20 -18.95 13.18
C LEU A 55 0.08 -17.45 12.85
N ARG A 56 -1.01 -16.81 13.31
CA ARG A 56 -1.16 -15.35 13.17
C ARG A 56 -0.22 -14.57 14.08
N ALA A 57 0.00 -15.05 15.31
CA ALA A 57 0.89 -14.42 16.27
C ALA A 57 2.36 -14.60 15.87
N SER A 58 2.71 -15.71 15.25
CA SER A 58 4.04 -16.05 14.76
C SER A 58 4.30 -15.51 13.36
N GLY A 59 3.68 -14.37 12.98
CA GLY A 59 3.70 -13.81 11.62
C GLY A 59 4.99 -14.20 10.89
N SER A 60 4.85 -14.93 9.78
CA SER A 60 6.02 -15.59 9.19
C SER A 60 7.07 -14.54 8.85
N GLU A 61 8.35 -14.91 8.94
CA GLU A 61 9.47 -14.01 8.62
C GLU A 61 9.30 -13.39 7.22
N GLU A 62 8.70 -14.14 6.28
CA GLU A 62 8.35 -13.63 4.96
C GLU A 62 7.32 -12.47 5.00
N ALA A 63 6.33 -12.50 5.88
CA ALA A 63 5.32 -11.44 5.99
C ALA A 63 5.92 -10.13 6.54
N TYR A 64 6.91 -10.23 7.43
CA TYR A 64 7.64 -9.05 7.91
C TYR A 64 8.57 -8.48 6.83
N ALA A 65 9.27 -9.34 6.09
CA ALA A 65 10.14 -8.93 4.98
C ALA A 65 9.34 -8.28 3.85
N GLU A 66 8.21 -8.86 3.44
CA GLU A 66 7.33 -8.30 2.40
C GLU A 66 6.75 -6.95 2.82
N ARG A 67 6.30 -6.82 4.08
CA ARG A 67 5.80 -5.56 4.61
C ARG A 67 6.88 -4.47 4.58
N GLU A 68 8.11 -4.79 4.96
CA GLU A 68 9.21 -3.81 4.98
C GLU A 68 9.62 -3.39 3.57
N GLN A 69 9.62 -4.33 2.62
CA GLN A 69 9.84 -4.04 1.21
C GLN A 69 8.77 -3.11 0.66
N LEU A 70 7.48 -3.43 0.90
CA LEU A 70 6.36 -2.60 0.43
C LEU A 70 6.40 -1.18 1.02
N LEU A 71 6.81 -1.02 2.29
CA LEU A 71 6.98 0.30 2.89
C LEU A 71 8.10 1.09 2.23
N THR A 72 9.23 0.43 1.96
CA THR A 72 10.36 1.04 1.24
C THR A 72 9.96 1.50 -0.15
N ASP A 73 9.22 0.67 -0.89
CA ASP A 73 8.74 1.00 -2.24
C ASP A 73 7.77 2.20 -2.23
N ILE A 74 6.90 2.29 -1.21
CA ILE A 74 5.99 3.43 -1.02
C ILE A 74 6.76 4.71 -0.75
N GLU A 75 7.75 4.68 0.15
CA GLU A 75 8.58 5.85 0.48
C GLU A 75 9.34 6.35 -0.75
N GLN A 76 9.92 5.45 -1.53
CA GLN A 76 10.61 5.79 -2.77
C GLN A 76 9.67 6.44 -3.79
N THR A 77 8.50 5.85 -4.01
CA THR A 77 7.51 6.37 -4.95
C THR A 77 7.01 7.77 -4.55
N LEU A 78 6.84 8.02 -3.25
CA LEU A 78 6.48 9.35 -2.74
C LEU A 78 7.60 10.36 -2.96
N GLY A 79 8.86 9.97 -2.72
CA GLY A 79 10.04 10.78 -3.02
C GLY A 79 10.08 11.19 -4.49
N ASP A 80 9.99 10.22 -5.40
CA ASP A 80 10.00 10.45 -6.84
C ASP A 80 8.87 11.40 -7.29
N PHE A 81 7.66 11.24 -6.71
CA PHE A 81 6.54 12.13 -7.00
C PHE A 81 6.80 13.56 -6.53
N THR A 82 7.41 13.73 -5.35
CA THR A 82 7.76 15.06 -4.84
C THR A 82 8.82 15.73 -5.72
N ASP A 83 9.83 14.99 -6.15
CA ASP A 83 10.89 15.50 -7.02
C ASP A 83 10.34 15.88 -8.39
N LEU A 84 9.50 15.03 -8.98
CA LEU A 84 8.86 15.32 -10.27
C LEU A 84 7.99 16.59 -10.19
N LYS A 85 7.25 16.77 -9.09
CA LYS A 85 6.45 17.96 -8.86
C LYS A 85 7.34 19.21 -8.76
N GLN A 86 8.44 19.15 -8.02
CA GLN A 86 9.39 20.26 -7.91
C GLN A 86 10.03 20.60 -9.26
N GLN A 87 10.44 19.59 -10.03
CA GLN A 87 11.02 19.79 -11.36
C GLN A 87 10.03 20.47 -12.31
N LYS A 88 8.76 20.03 -12.32
CA LYS A 88 7.71 20.63 -13.14
C LYS A 88 7.50 22.10 -12.78
N THR A 89 7.37 22.42 -11.49
CA THR A 89 7.21 23.81 -11.04
C THR A 89 8.42 24.67 -11.39
N ALA A 90 9.64 24.14 -11.24
CA ALA A 90 10.86 24.83 -11.62
C ALA A 90 10.94 25.08 -13.13
N GLN A 91 10.50 24.13 -13.94
CA GLN A 91 10.45 24.26 -15.40
C GLN A 91 9.43 25.31 -15.86
N GLU A 92 8.23 25.30 -15.27
CA GLU A 92 7.21 26.32 -15.52
C GLU A 92 7.70 27.72 -15.15
N ALA A 93 8.34 27.87 -13.98
CA ALA A 93 8.94 29.14 -13.56
C ALA A 93 10.01 29.63 -14.53
N LYS A 94 10.89 28.73 -15.01
CA LYS A 94 11.91 29.05 -16.03
C LYS A 94 11.27 29.51 -17.34
N MET A 95 10.21 28.84 -17.81
CA MET A 95 9.51 29.22 -19.04
C MET A 95 8.84 30.60 -18.93
N VAL A 96 8.21 30.91 -17.79
CA VAL A 96 7.61 32.22 -17.52
C VAL A 96 8.68 33.31 -17.52
N GLN A 97 9.81 33.07 -16.86
CA GLN A 97 10.92 34.02 -16.81
C GLN A 97 11.52 34.27 -18.21
N GLN A 98 11.68 33.23 -19.03
CA GLN A 98 12.17 33.36 -20.40
C GLN A 98 11.22 34.18 -21.27
N ARG A 99 9.90 33.95 -21.16
CA ARG A 99 8.90 34.75 -21.88
C ARG A 99 8.95 36.21 -21.47
N ALA A 100 9.00 36.50 -20.17
CA ALA A 100 9.10 37.87 -19.66
C ALA A 100 10.36 38.59 -20.18
N LYS A 101 11.51 37.90 -20.21
CA LYS A 101 12.76 38.42 -20.78
C LYS A 101 12.65 38.70 -22.28
N ALA A 102 12.07 37.76 -23.05
CA ALA A 102 11.87 37.95 -24.49
C ALA A 102 10.95 39.15 -24.77
N THR A 103 9.86 39.30 -24.01
CA THR A 103 8.97 40.46 -24.12
C THR A 103 9.70 41.77 -23.79
N ALA A 104 10.51 41.79 -22.72
CA ALA A 104 11.28 42.97 -22.35
C ALA A 104 12.29 43.38 -23.45
N GLN A 105 12.98 42.41 -24.05
CA GLN A 105 13.92 42.66 -25.16
C GLN A 105 13.23 43.22 -26.40
N ILE A 106 12.02 42.76 -26.71
CA ILE A 106 11.22 43.30 -27.84
C ILE A 106 10.85 44.76 -27.56
N ILE A 107 10.40 45.07 -26.34
CA ILE A 107 10.06 46.45 -25.94
C ILE A 107 11.30 47.34 -26.00
N GLU A 108 12.43 46.90 -25.45
CA GLU A 108 13.70 47.65 -25.46
C GLU A 108 14.16 47.93 -26.89
N SER A 109 14.18 46.91 -27.74
CA SER A 109 14.59 47.04 -29.15
C SER A 109 13.69 48.01 -29.93
N ALA A 110 12.39 48.05 -29.62
CA ALA A 110 11.45 48.98 -30.22
C ALA A 110 11.68 50.43 -29.74
N MET A 111 12.11 50.64 -28.49
CA MET A 111 12.41 51.97 -27.94
C MET A 111 13.76 52.53 -28.40
N THR A 112 14.74 51.68 -28.73
CA THR A 112 16.06 52.11 -29.20
C THR A 112 16.15 52.28 -30.73
N ASN A 113 15.02 52.17 -31.45
CA ASN A 113 15.01 52.26 -32.90
C ASN A 113 15.21 53.73 -33.35
N PRO A 114 16.26 54.07 -34.13
CA PRO A 114 16.61 55.45 -34.47
C PRO A 114 15.55 56.18 -35.30
N GLU A 115 14.59 55.48 -35.90
CA GLU A 115 13.44 56.08 -36.58
C GLU A 115 12.47 56.80 -35.61
N ALA A 116 12.36 56.32 -34.37
CA ALA A 116 11.53 56.97 -33.35
C ALA A 116 12.18 58.28 -32.87
N GLU A 117 13.51 58.29 -32.69
CA GLU A 117 14.26 59.50 -32.36
C GLU A 117 14.25 60.51 -33.53
N ALA A 118 14.38 60.05 -34.78
CA ALA A 118 14.31 60.91 -35.97
C ALA A 118 12.91 61.54 -36.15
N SER A 119 11.85 60.77 -35.90
CA SER A 119 10.46 61.27 -35.95
C SER A 119 10.18 62.27 -34.82
N GLN A 120 10.69 62.01 -33.61
CA GLN A 120 10.55 62.91 -32.47
C GLN A 120 11.34 64.21 -32.65
N ALA A 121 12.55 64.13 -33.24
CA ALA A 121 13.38 65.28 -33.58
C ALA A 121 12.75 66.14 -34.70
N GLN A 122 12.16 65.53 -35.74
CA GLN A 122 11.43 66.26 -36.77
C GLN A 122 10.18 66.96 -36.21
N THR A 123 9.48 66.32 -35.29
CA THR A 123 8.29 66.89 -34.66
C THR A 123 8.64 68.05 -33.71
N GLN A 124 9.73 67.94 -32.94
CA GLN A 124 10.24 69.05 -32.13
C GLN A 124 10.70 70.22 -33.00
N MET A 125 11.43 69.95 -34.10
CA MET A 125 11.93 71.00 -35.00
C MET A 125 10.77 71.81 -35.61
N LEU A 126 9.67 71.15 -36.01
CA LEU A 126 8.46 71.81 -36.51
C LEU A 126 7.75 72.67 -35.46
N LEU A 127 7.77 72.27 -34.19
CA LEU A 127 7.15 73.04 -33.10
C LEU A 127 7.96 74.29 -32.72
N THR A 128 9.28 74.28 -32.90
CA THR A 128 10.13 75.48 -32.70
C THR A 128 10.09 76.49 -33.84
N LEU A 129 9.48 76.14 -34.97
CA LEU A 129 9.35 77.03 -36.15
C LEU A 129 7.99 77.73 -36.24
N LEU A 130 7.11 77.54 -35.25
CA LEU A 130 5.86 78.29 -35.03
C LEU A 130 6.06 79.29 -33.88
#